data_AF-A0A5N9BRW3-F1
#
_entry.id   AF-A0A5N9BRW3-F1
#
_cell.length_a   1.000
_cell.length_b   1.000
_cell.length_c   1.000
_cell.angle_alpha   90.00
_cell.angle_beta   90.00
_cell.angle_gamma   90.00
#
_symmetry.space_group_name_H-M   'P 1'
#
loop_
_entity.id
_entity.type
_entity.pdbx_description
1 polymer ?
#
loop_
_entity_poly.entity_id
_entity_poly.type
_entity_poly.pdbx_seq_one_letter_code
_entity_poly.pdbx_strand_id
1 'polypeptide(L)' 'MTTEKLTSVHPGEILLEDFIKQLGVSQYRLCKDISVQPRRINQIVRGERSITAKTALRLSRYFGTSDRSWLNLNSL' A
#
# COMPACT_ATOMS: atom_id res chain seq x y z
N MET A 1 -4.03 16.62 -28.57
CA MET A 1 -3.91 15.39 -27.75
C MET A 1 -3.49 15.84 -26.38
N THR A 2 -4.46 15.95 -25.47
CA THR A 2 -4.23 16.40 -24.09
C THR A 2 -3.43 15.31 -23.40
N THR A 3 -2.15 15.58 -23.12
CA THR A 3 -1.33 14.71 -22.29
C THR A 3 -1.91 14.78 -20.89
N GLU A 4 -2.87 13.90 -20.59
CA GLU A 4 -3.34 13.67 -19.23
C GLU A 4 -2.10 13.29 -18.42
N LYS A 5 -1.65 14.23 -17.59
CA LYS A 5 -0.58 14.05 -16.64
C LYS A 5 -1.08 12.98 -15.68
N LEU A 6 -0.74 11.71 -15.95
CA LEU A 6 -1.01 10.60 -15.03
C LEU A 6 -0.52 11.06 -13.66
N THR A 7 -1.47 11.39 -12.79
CA THR A 7 -1.18 11.70 -11.39
C THR A 7 -0.48 10.47 -10.83
N SER A 8 0.81 10.59 -10.51
CA SER A 8 1.56 9.55 -9.81
C SER A 8 0.84 9.34 -8.48
N VAL A 9 0.03 8.27 -8.43
CA VAL A 9 -0.73 7.89 -7.23
C VAL A 9 0.23 7.14 -6.33
N HIS A 10 0.45 7.67 -5.13
CA HIS A 10 1.36 7.02 -4.19
C HIS A 10 0.79 5.64 -3.80
N PRO A 11 1.61 4.57 -3.72
CA PRO A 11 1.15 3.23 -3.35
C PRO A 11 0.35 3.17 -2.04
N GLY A 12 0.61 4.10 -1.14
CA GLY A 12 -0.11 4.26 0.12
C GLY A 12 -1.55 4.72 -0.01
N GLU A 13 -1.86 5.51 -1.03
CA GLU A 13 -3.24 5.93 -1.33
C GLU A 13 -4.05 4.72 -1.82
N ILE A 14 -3.50 3.94 -2.75
CA ILE A 14 -4.08 2.66 -3.20
C ILE A 14 -4.28 1.71 -2.02
N LEU A 15 -3.26 1.56 -1.15
CA LEU A 15 -3.40 0.73 0.05
C LEU A 15 -4.56 1.20 0.95
N LEU A 16 -4.78 2.51 1.08
CA LEU A 16 -5.83 3.05 1.93
C LEU A 16 -7.22 2.87 1.31
N GLU A 17 -7.41 3.33 0.07
CA GLU A 17 -8.72 3.39 -0.59
C GLU A 17 -9.18 2.00 -1.05
N ASP A 18 -8.34 1.30 -1.80
CA ASP A 18 -8.74 0.08 -2.53
C ASP A 18 -8.67 -1.19 -1.68
N PHE A 19 -7.98 -1.13 -0.54
CA PHE A 19 -7.79 -2.29 0.33
C PHE A 19 -8.31 -2.05 1.74
N ILE A 20 -7.75 -1.08 2.46
CA ILE A 20 -8.09 -0.88 3.87
C ILE A 20 -9.56 -0.45 4.04
N LYS A 21 -9.99 0.59 3.32
CA LYS A 21 -11.36 1.10 3.35
C LYS A 21 -12.33 0.12 2.71
N GLN A 22 -12.01 -0.40 1.52
CA GLN A 22 -12.87 -1.35 0.81
C GLN A 22 -13.16 -2.63 1.62
N LEU A 23 -12.18 -3.13 2.37
CA LEU A 23 -12.35 -4.33 3.22
C LEU A 23 -12.83 -4.00 4.65
N GLY A 24 -13.03 -2.71 4.98
CA GLY A 24 -13.48 -2.28 6.31
C GLY A 24 -12.50 -2.62 7.44
N VAL A 25 -11.21 -2.78 7.13
CA VAL A 25 -10.17 -3.09 8.13
C VAL A 25 -9.51 -1.80 8.61
N SER A 26 -9.11 -1.74 9.88
CA SER A 26 -8.32 -0.59 10.36
C SER A 26 -6.83 -0.76 10.00
N GLN A 27 -6.11 0.35 9.84
CA GLN A 27 -4.64 0.32 9.69
C GLN A 27 -3.99 -0.45 10.84
N TYR A 28 -4.48 -0.28 12.07
CA TYR A 28 -3.98 -0.97 13.24
C TYR A 28 -4.17 -2.49 13.14
N ARG A 29 -5.35 -2.95 12.72
CA ARG A 29 -5.63 -4.38 12.50
C ARG A 29 -4.70 -4.95 11.43
N LEU A 30 -4.58 -4.29 10.28
CA LEU A 30 -3.63 -4.68 9.23
C LEU A 30 -2.21 -4.83 9.79
N CYS A 31 -1.76 -3.87 10.61
CA CYS A 31 -0.42 -3.92 11.19
C CYS A 31 -0.19 -5.14 12.08
N LYS A 32 -1.19 -5.52 12.88
CA LYS A 32 -1.14 -6.71 13.73
C LYS A 32 -1.10 -7.97 12.88
N ASP A 33 -1.99 -8.06 11.90
CA ASP A 33 -2.14 -9.26 11.07
C ASP A 33 -0.89 -9.52 10.21
N ILE A 34 -0.22 -8.47 9.73
CA ILE A 34 1.01 -8.61 8.94
C ILE A 34 2.30 -8.44 9.74
N SER A 35 2.20 -8.34 11.08
CA SER A 35 3.34 -8.22 12.00
C SER A 35 4.32 -7.09 11.64
N VAL A 36 3.79 -5.88 11.45
CA VAL A 36 4.56 -4.63 11.25
C VAL A 36 4.21 -3.60 12.32
N GLN A 37 5.14 -2.68 12.57
CA GLN A 37 4.88 -1.55 13.46
C GLN A 37 3.82 -0.61 12.85
N PRO A 38 2.85 -0.10 13.62
CA PRO A 38 1.81 0.82 13.13
C PRO A 38 2.35 2.04 12.37
N ARG A 39 3.46 2.61 12.86
CA ARG A 39 4.15 3.73 12.20
C ARG A 39 4.51 3.42 10.74
N ARG A 40 4.81 2.16 10.39
CA ARG A 40 5.16 1.79 9.03
C ARG A 40 4.00 1.96 8.06
N ILE A 41 2.84 1.38 8.37
CA ILE A 41 1.66 1.49 7.51
C ILE A 41 1.16 2.92 7.47
N ASN A 42 1.18 3.61 8.61
CA ASN A 42 0.76 5.01 8.66
C ASN A 42 1.62 5.91 7.74
N GLN A 43 2.95 5.76 7.77
CA GLN A 43 3.85 6.50 6.87
C GLN A 43 3.64 6.13 5.40
N ILE A 44 3.39 4.85 5.09
CA ILE A 44 3.09 4.43 3.73
C ILE A 44 1.82 5.11 3.24
N VAL A 45 0.73 5.01 4.00
CA VAL A 45 -0.58 5.61 3.67
C VAL A 45 -0.48 7.14 3.51
N ARG A 46 0.37 7.80 4.30
CA ARG A 46 0.60 9.26 4.22
C ARG A 46 1.51 9.69 3.06
N GLY A 47 2.04 8.78 2.26
CA GLY A 47 2.97 9.16 1.19
C GLY A 47 4.41 9.40 1.65
N GLU A 48 4.72 9.16 2.92
CA GLU A 48 6.03 9.48 3.53
C GLU A 48 7.04 8.32 3.40
N ARG A 49 6.58 7.14 2.95
CA ARG A 49 7.40 5.94 2.80
C ARG A 49 6.90 5.08 1.64
N SER A 50 7.83 4.66 0.79
CA SER A 50 7.61 3.65 -0.25
C SER A 50 7.43 2.24 0.33
N ILE A 51 6.80 1.35 -0.43
CA ILE A 51 6.60 -0.04 -0.01
C ILE A 51 7.87 -0.86 -0.31
N THR A 52 8.52 -1.39 0.73
CA THR A 52 9.69 -2.27 0.56
C THR A 52 9.27 -3.69 0.14
N ALA A 53 10.17 -4.46 -0.49
CA ALA A 53 9.90 -5.86 -0.89
C ALA A 53 9.39 -6.74 0.27
N LYS A 54 9.97 -6.59 1.46
CA LYS A 54 9.49 -7.31 2.67
C LYS A 54 8.05 -6.92 3.05
N THR A 55 7.67 -5.67 2.83
CA THR A 55 6.30 -5.19 3.11
C THR A 55 5.36 -5.64 1.99
N ALA A 56 5.77 -5.58 0.73
CA ALA A 56 5.03 -6.10 -0.42
C ALA A 56 4.67 -7.59 -0.25
N LEU A 57 5.62 -8.43 0.17
CA LEU A 57 5.37 -9.86 0.44
C LEU A 57 4.35 -10.10 1.56
N ARG A 58 4.26 -9.19 2.51
CA ARG A 58 3.31 -9.27 3.63
C ARG A 58 1.92 -8.82 3.20
N LEU A 59 1.84 -7.71 2.47
CA LEU A 59 0.59 -7.21 1.89
C LEU A 59 0.02 -8.20 0.87
N SER A 60 0.86 -8.81 0.04
CA SER A 60 0.45 -9.80 -0.96
C SER A 60 -0.21 -11.02 -0.33
N ARG A 61 0.39 -11.55 0.75
CA ARG A 61 -0.19 -12.67 1.51
C ARG A 61 -1.50 -12.29 2.21
N TYR A 62 -1.59 -11.10 2.77
CA TYR A 62 -2.77 -10.67 3.51
C TYR A 62 -3.96 -10.37 2.59
N PHE A 63 -3.72 -9.69 1.46
CA PHE A 63 -4.76 -9.28 0.52
C PHE A 63 -4.98 -10.24 -0.65
N GLY A 64 -4.22 -11.34 -0.74
CA GLY A 64 -4.30 -12.28 -1.87
C GLY A 64 -3.86 -11.67 -3.20
N THR A 65 -2.86 -10.77 -3.18
CA THR A 65 -2.34 -10.07 -4.37
C THR A 65 -0.93 -10.52 -4.72
N SER A 66 -0.35 -9.96 -5.79
CA SER A 66 1.06 -10.15 -6.15
C SER A 66 1.95 -9.12 -5.45
N ASP A 67 3.08 -9.57 -4.92
CA ASP A 67 4.10 -8.69 -4.32
C ASP A 67 4.74 -7.75 -5.36
N ARG A 68 4.90 -8.22 -6.61
CA ARG A 68 5.39 -7.38 -7.72
C ARG A 68 4.46 -6.21 -8.01
N SER A 69 3.15 -6.39 -7.85
CA SER A 69 2.19 -5.29 -8.07
C SER A 69 2.48 -4.14 -7.12
N TRP A 70 2.73 -4.42 -5.83
CA TRP A 70 3.08 -3.41 -4.84
C TRP A 70 4.43 -2.73 -5.10
N LEU A 71 5.40 -3.46 -5.65
CA LEU A 71 6.71 -2.89 -5.99
C LEU A 71 6.65 -1.98 -7.21
N ASN A 72 5.86 -2.36 -8.22
CA ASN A 72 5.67 -1.57 -9.44
C ASN A 72 5.02 -0.22 -9.14
N LEU A 73 4.16 -0.14 -8.11
CA LEU A 73 3.56 1.13 -7.68
C LEU A 73 4.59 2.16 -7.20
N ASN A 74 5.78 1.75 -6.75
CA ASN A 74 6.82 2.69 -6.33
C ASN A 74 7.55 3.34 -7.53
N SER A 75 7.35 2.84 -8.76
CA SER A 75 8.07 3.27 -9.97
C SER A 75 7.22 4.13 -10.91
N LEU A 76 6.00 4.48 -10.50
CA LEU A 76 5.03 5.31 -11.24
C LEU A 76 5.07 6.76 -10.75
#